data_AF-A0A3F3IFS9-F1
#
_entry.id   AF-A0A3F3IFS9-F1
#
_cell.length_a   1.000
_cell.length_b   1.000
_cell.length_c   1.000
_cell.angle_alpha   90.00
_cell.angle_beta   90.00
_cell.angle_gamma   90.00
#
_symmetry.space_group_name_H-M   'P 1'
#
loop_
_entity.id
_entity.type
_entity.pdbx_description
1 polymer ?
#
loop_
_entity_poly.entity_id
_entity_poly.type
_entity_poly.pdbx_seq_one_letter_code
_entity_poly.pdbx_strand_id
1 'polypeptide(L)'
;MQQNDLFEYDPHTDALIDRLDQIPPQELVSVWPQMLGAFVDVLEHELKRQGLPEKHQRPLARKLAAALATYMGGRSYYLPNGEQLFAALRNDEIYSRFNGKNIEALRREYGLGQVQIYKILAQQRQLHTRRHQPDLFATH
;
A
#
# COMPACT_ATOMS: atom_id res chain seq x y z
N MET A 1 21.54 -2.37 24.62
CA MET A 1 20.93 -1.89 23.37
C MET A 1 20.85 -3.08 22.43
N GLN A 2 19.67 -3.65 22.26
CA GLN A 2 19.39 -4.62 21.19
C GLN A 2 18.22 -4.04 20.41
N GLN A 3 18.56 -3.57 19.23
CA GLN A 3 17.63 -3.06 18.23
C GLN A 3 17.01 -4.32 17.60
N ASN A 4 15.80 -4.68 18.04
CA ASN A 4 15.03 -5.70 17.32
C ASN A 4 14.53 -5.03 16.04
N ASP A 5 15.24 -5.30 14.94
CA ASP A 5 14.79 -4.98 13.60
C ASP A 5 13.44 -5.66 13.35
N LEU A 6 12.46 -4.86 12.98
CA LEU A 6 11.07 -5.26 12.77
C LEU A 6 10.88 -6.18 11.55
N PHE A 7 11.97 -6.43 10.81
CA PHE A 7 12.08 -7.29 9.64
C PHE A 7 13.40 -8.04 9.73
N GLU A 8 13.54 -8.91 10.74
CA GLU A 8 14.51 -10.00 10.61
C GLU A 8 14.21 -10.70 9.28
N TYR A 9 15.21 -10.79 8.40
CA TYR A 9 15.10 -11.46 7.11
C TYR A 9 14.44 -12.82 7.34
N ASP A 10 13.17 -12.94 6.96
CA ASP A 10 12.43 -14.18 7.01
C ASP A 10 12.39 -14.76 5.60
N PRO A 11 13.41 -15.58 5.23
CA PRO A 11 13.47 -16.18 3.91
C PRO A 11 12.25 -17.04 3.60
N HIS A 12 11.44 -17.40 4.61
CA HIS A 12 10.19 -18.12 4.40
C HIS A 12 9.08 -17.21 3.84
N THR A 13 8.96 -15.98 4.33
CA THR A 13 7.96 -15.02 3.82
C THR A 13 8.30 -14.60 2.39
N ASP A 14 9.57 -14.31 2.10
CA ASP A 14 10.02 -13.96 0.74
C ASP A 14 9.89 -15.16 -0.22
N ALA A 15 10.22 -16.38 0.21
CA ALA A 15 10.04 -17.59 -0.60
C ALA A 15 8.56 -17.92 -0.86
N LEU A 16 7.66 -17.61 0.07
CA LEU A 16 6.21 -17.77 -0.14
C LEU A 16 5.69 -16.76 -1.16
N ILE A 17 6.18 -15.51 -1.10
CA ILE A 17 5.82 -14.45 -2.06
C ILE A 17 6.35 -14.78 -3.45
N ASP A 18 7.62 -15.19 -3.58
CA ASP A 18 8.24 -15.56 -4.87
C ASP A 18 7.59 -16.79 -5.51
N ARG A 19 6.98 -17.66 -4.70
CA ARG A 19 6.29 -18.86 -5.17
C ARG A 19 4.85 -18.57 -5.61
N LEU A 20 4.24 -17.44 -5.24
CA LEU A 20 2.87 -17.07 -5.64
C LEU A 20 2.68 -17.08 -7.16
N ASP A 21 3.67 -16.61 -7.91
CA ASP A 21 3.62 -16.54 -9.37
C ASP A 21 3.72 -17.93 -10.03
N GLN A 22 4.07 -18.97 -9.26
CA GLN A 22 4.30 -20.33 -9.72
C GLN A 22 3.22 -21.32 -9.25
N ILE A 23 2.29 -20.89 -8.39
CA ILE A 23 1.24 -21.78 -7.86
C ILE A 23 0.05 -21.83 -8.85
N PRO A 24 -0.35 -23.03 -9.31
CA PRO A 24 -1.54 -23.18 -10.13
C PRO A 24 -2.80 -22.61 -9.42
N PRO A 25 -3.74 -21.97 -10.13
CA PRO A 25 -4.91 -21.32 -9.52
C PRO A 25 -5.74 -22.21 -8.57
N GLN A 26 -5.74 -23.51 -8.84
CA GLN A 26 -6.42 -24.55 -8.06
C GLN A 26 -5.73 -24.89 -6.72
N GLU A 27 -4.42 -24.69 -6.62
CA GLU A 27 -3.66 -24.81 -5.37
C GLU A 27 -3.70 -23.53 -4.54
N LEU A 28 -3.91 -22.37 -5.17
CA LEU A 28 -4.09 -21.10 -4.44
C LEU A 28 -5.27 -21.16 -3.48
N VAL A 29 -6.36 -21.85 -3.84
CA VAL A 29 -7.56 -21.97 -3.00
C VAL A 29 -7.28 -22.72 -1.69
N SER A 30 -6.38 -23.70 -1.70
CA SER A 30 -6.03 -24.48 -0.50
C SER A 30 -5.00 -23.78 0.39
N VAL A 31 -4.14 -22.92 -0.18
CA VAL A 31 -3.11 -22.15 0.54
C VAL A 31 -3.64 -20.79 1.03
N TRP A 32 -4.70 -20.27 0.41
CA TRP A 32 -5.34 -19.00 0.74
C TRP A 32 -5.67 -18.80 2.23
N PRO A 33 -6.16 -19.81 2.99
CA PRO A 33 -6.42 -19.65 4.41
C PRO A 33 -5.18 -19.31 5.24
N GLN A 34 -4.01 -19.87 4.87
CA GLN A 34 -2.75 -19.63 5.58
C GLN A 34 -2.20 -18.24 5.27
N MET A 35 -2.24 -17.83 3.99
CA MET A 35 -1.82 -16.49 3.58
C MET A 35 -2.73 -15.39 4.12
N LEU A 36 -4.03 -15.65 4.20
CA LEU A 36 -4.98 -14.73 4.84
C LEU A 36 -4.66 -14.54 6.32
N GLY A 37 -4.24 -15.61 7.02
CA GLY A 37 -3.77 -15.54 8.41
C GLY A 37 -2.59 -14.58 8.55
N ALA A 38 -1.52 -14.81 7.78
CA ALA A 38 -0.34 -13.95 7.76
C ALA A 38 -0.68 -12.50 7.41
N PHE A 39 -1.58 -12.27 6.47
CA PHE A 39 -2.00 -10.93 6.09
C PHE A 39 -2.73 -10.19 7.22
N VAL A 40 -3.61 -10.89 7.94
CA VAL A 40 -4.27 -10.31 9.13
C VAL A 40 -3.25 -10.05 10.24
N ASP A 41 -2.24 -10.90 10.42
CA ASP A 41 -1.17 -10.71 11.42
C ASP A 41 -0.36 -9.44 11.14
N VAL A 42 0.02 -9.19 9.87
CA VAL A 42 0.72 -7.96 9.46
C VAL A 42 -0.12 -6.72 9.75
N LEU A 43 -1.40 -6.74 9.39
CA LEU A 43 -2.31 -5.61 9.65
C LEU A 43 -2.51 -5.38 11.15
N GLU A 44 -2.70 -6.44 11.93
CA GLU A 44 -2.83 -6.33 13.39
C GLU A 44 -1.57 -5.73 14.03
N HIS A 45 -0.40 -6.21 13.60
CA HIS A 45 0.89 -5.71 14.06
C HIS A 45 1.03 -4.21 13.82
N GLU A 46 0.68 -3.73 12.63
CA GLU A 46 0.73 -2.30 12.33
C GLU A 46 -0.28 -1.50 13.16
N LEU A 47 -1.51 -2.00 13.33
CA LEU A 47 -2.51 -1.33 14.19
C LEU A 47 -2.04 -1.22 15.64
N LYS A 48 -1.32 -2.23 16.14
CA LYS A 48 -0.69 -2.20 17.46
C LYS A 48 0.41 -1.14 17.53
N ARG A 49 1.27 -1.02 16.51
CA ARG A 49 2.31 0.01 16.43
C ARG A 49 1.74 1.44 16.41
N GLN A 50 0.58 1.61 15.80
CA GLN A 50 -0.17 2.88 15.79
C GLN A 50 -0.91 3.18 17.12
N GLY A 51 -0.79 2.32 18.13
CA GLY A 51 -1.32 2.56 19.48
C GLY A 51 -2.82 2.31 19.64
N LEU A 52 -3.44 1.56 18.72
CA LEU A 52 -4.86 1.22 18.88
C LEU A 52 -5.07 0.30 20.10
N PRO A 53 -6.22 0.42 20.81
CA PRO A 53 -6.54 -0.48 21.92
C PRO A 53 -6.57 -1.95 21.48
N GLU A 54 -6.01 -2.85 22.27
CA GLU A 54 -5.90 -4.29 21.97
C GLU A 54 -7.23 -4.93 21.53
N LYS A 55 -8.32 -4.56 22.21
CA LYS A 55 -9.69 -5.01 21.86
C LYS A 55 -10.13 -4.68 20.42
N HIS A 56 -9.44 -3.77 19.74
CA HIS A 56 -9.77 -3.34 18.38
C HIS A 56 -8.77 -3.83 17.32
N GLN A 57 -7.55 -4.26 17.69
CA GLN A 57 -6.48 -4.59 16.75
C GLN A 57 -6.86 -5.76 15.83
N ARG A 58 -7.05 -6.97 16.37
CA ARG A 58 -7.45 -8.15 15.57
C ARG A 58 -8.79 -7.98 14.84
N PRO A 59 -9.86 -7.46 15.46
CA PRO A 59 -11.14 -7.32 14.77
C PRO A 59 -11.07 -6.33 13.60
N LEU A 60 -10.31 -5.25 13.72
CA LEU A 60 -10.14 -4.27 12.65
C LEU A 60 -9.23 -4.81 11.55
N ALA A 61 -8.14 -5.50 11.89
CA ALA A 61 -7.26 -6.17 10.93
C ALA A 61 -8.04 -7.13 10.00
N ARG A 62 -8.94 -7.96 10.57
CA ARG A 62 -9.82 -8.84 9.78
C ARG A 62 -10.75 -8.08 8.84
N LYS A 63 -11.31 -6.95 9.29
CA LYS A 63 -12.17 -6.11 8.45
C LYS A 63 -11.40 -5.47 7.30
N LEU A 64 -10.18 -5.00 7.55
CA LEU A 64 -9.31 -4.43 6.52
C LEU A 64 -8.89 -5.49 5.50
N ALA A 65 -8.50 -6.68 5.95
CA ALA A 65 -8.18 -7.80 5.06
C ALA A 65 -9.36 -8.17 4.16
N ALA A 66 -10.57 -8.25 4.72
CA ALA A 66 -11.78 -8.52 3.94
C ALA A 66 -12.09 -7.41 2.92
N ALA A 67 -11.93 -6.14 3.31
CA ALA A 67 -12.14 -5.01 2.41
C ALA A 67 -11.15 -5.02 1.24
N LEU A 68 -9.86 -5.25 1.52
CA LEU A 68 -8.82 -5.36 0.49
C LEU A 68 -9.06 -6.56 -0.42
N ALA A 69 -9.37 -7.74 0.13
CA ALA A 69 -9.69 -8.93 -0.66
C ALA A 69 -10.93 -8.74 -1.55
N THR A 70 -11.95 -8.03 -1.08
CA THR A 70 -13.14 -7.72 -1.88
C THR A 70 -12.81 -6.77 -3.04
N TYR A 71 -11.96 -5.78 -2.79
CA TYR A 71 -11.56 -4.81 -3.81
C TYR A 71 -10.57 -5.40 -4.83
N MET A 72 -9.64 -6.22 -4.36
CA MET A 72 -8.56 -6.80 -5.17
C MET A 72 -8.93 -8.16 -5.78
N GLY A 73 -10.05 -8.74 -5.36
CA GLY A 73 -10.51 -10.05 -5.83
C GLY A 73 -10.68 -10.10 -7.34
N GLY A 74 -10.13 -11.15 -7.97
CA GLY A 74 -10.27 -11.42 -9.40
C GLY A 74 -9.24 -10.75 -10.31
N ARG A 75 -8.24 -10.04 -9.78
CA ARG A 75 -7.15 -9.42 -10.56
C ARG A 75 -5.81 -9.55 -9.84
N SER A 76 -4.73 -9.76 -10.59
CA SER A 76 -3.36 -9.65 -10.05
C SER A 76 -2.99 -8.18 -9.89
N TYR A 77 -2.52 -7.80 -8.70
CA TYR A 77 -2.03 -6.45 -8.41
C TYR A 77 -0.54 -6.50 -8.11
N TYR A 78 0.22 -5.63 -8.78
CA TYR A 78 1.60 -5.38 -8.42
C TYR A 78 1.66 -4.47 -7.19
N LEU A 79 2.36 -4.90 -6.15
CA LEU A 79 2.66 -4.08 -4.98
C LEU A 79 4.15 -3.66 -5.04
N PRO A 80 4.46 -2.38 -5.26
CA PRO A 80 5.85 -1.91 -5.24
C PRO A 80 6.43 -2.05 -3.83
N ASN A 81 7.75 -2.25 -3.74
CA ASN A 81 8.49 -2.36 -2.48
C ASN A 81 9.56 -1.25 -2.37
N GLY A 82 10.16 -1.14 -1.18
CA GLY A 82 11.29 -0.23 -0.92
C GLY A 82 10.97 1.26 -1.13
N GLU A 83 11.98 2.01 -1.62
CA GLU A 83 11.88 3.46 -1.79
C GLU A 83 10.73 3.91 -2.68
N GLN A 84 10.38 3.11 -3.69
CA GLN A 84 9.30 3.45 -4.62
C GLN A 84 7.95 3.47 -3.91
N LEU A 85 7.70 2.52 -3.00
CA LEU A 85 6.49 2.48 -2.18
C LEU A 85 6.42 3.71 -1.28
N PHE A 86 7.49 4.01 -0.54
CA PHE A 86 7.52 5.16 0.36
C PHE A 86 7.36 6.49 -0.39
N ALA A 87 7.99 6.63 -1.57
CA ALA A 87 7.82 7.78 -2.42
C ALA A 87 6.37 7.91 -2.91
N ALA A 88 5.74 6.81 -3.33
CA ALA A 88 4.35 6.80 -3.77
C ALA A 88 3.38 7.20 -2.65
N LEU A 89 3.56 6.65 -1.44
CA LEU A 89 2.76 6.99 -0.25
C LEU A 89 2.94 8.46 0.16
N ARG A 90 4.18 8.94 0.22
CA ARG A 90 4.46 10.37 0.47
C ARG A 90 3.78 11.26 -0.57
N ASN A 91 3.86 10.87 -1.84
CA ASN A 91 3.27 11.65 -2.94
C ASN A 91 1.73 11.68 -2.86
N ASP A 92 1.10 10.58 -2.45
CA ASP A 92 -0.34 10.49 -2.17
C ASP A 92 -0.74 11.40 -0.99
N GLU A 93 0.06 11.39 0.08
CA GLU A 93 -0.16 12.26 1.24
C GLU A 93 -0.02 13.75 0.87
N ILE A 94 1.03 14.12 0.11
CA ILE A 94 1.21 15.49 -0.38
C ILE A 94 -0.01 15.94 -1.19
N TYR A 95 -0.54 15.06 -2.04
CA TYR A 95 -1.70 15.37 -2.87
C TYR A 95 -2.98 15.53 -2.06
N SER A 96 -3.22 14.65 -1.09
CA SER A 96 -4.41 14.72 -0.20
C SER A 96 -4.38 15.93 0.74
N ARG A 97 -3.20 16.40 1.15
CA ARG A 97 -3.02 17.63 1.96
C ARG A 97 -3.01 18.92 1.14
N PHE A 98 -2.94 18.85 -0.19
CA PHE A 98 -2.87 20.04 -1.04
C PHE A 98 -4.22 20.77 -1.11
N ASN A 99 -4.24 22.04 -0.74
CA ASN A 99 -5.46 22.87 -0.71
C ASN A 99 -5.52 23.95 -1.79
N GLY A 100 -4.64 23.89 -2.79
CA GLY A 100 -4.54 24.89 -3.86
C GLY A 100 -3.55 26.04 -3.58
N LYS A 101 -3.26 26.34 -2.32
CA LYS A 101 -2.49 27.54 -1.92
C LYS A 101 -1.30 27.24 -0.98
N ASN A 102 -1.19 26.03 -0.44
CA ASN A 102 -0.21 25.65 0.58
C ASN A 102 1.11 25.05 0.03
N ILE A 103 1.52 25.37 -1.20
CA ILE A 103 2.71 24.77 -1.84
C ILE A 103 3.98 25.00 -1.01
N GLU A 104 4.20 26.21 -0.53
CA GLU A 104 5.41 26.54 0.21
C GLU A 104 5.49 25.83 1.57
N ALA A 105 4.34 25.60 2.22
CA ALA A 105 4.29 24.80 3.44
C ALA A 105 4.65 23.35 3.16
N LEU A 106 4.07 22.74 2.11
CA LEU A 106 4.37 21.37 1.70
C LEU A 106 5.85 21.19 1.31
N ARG A 107 6.44 22.17 0.62
CA ARG A 107 7.87 22.12 0.29
C ARG A 107 8.76 22.04 1.53
N ARG A 108 8.46 22.86 2.54
CA ARG A 108 9.25 22.91 3.78
C ARG A 108 9.07 21.64 4.60
N GLU A 109 7.85 21.17 4.75
CA GLU A 109 7.52 19.97 5.53
C GLU A 109 8.19 18.72 4.95
N TYR A 110 8.14 18.54 3.63
CA TYR A 110 8.65 17.35 2.96
C TYR A 110 10.07 17.50 2.40
N GLY A 111 10.71 18.67 2.55
CA GLY A 111 12.06 18.94 2.04
C GLY A 111 12.19 18.88 0.51
N LEU A 112 11.10 19.21 -0.21
CA LEU A 112 11.04 19.08 -1.68
C LEU A 112 11.12 20.44 -2.40
N GLY A 113 11.76 20.44 -3.57
CA GLY A 113 11.77 21.57 -4.48
C GLY A 113 10.39 21.87 -5.06
N GLN A 114 10.16 23.12 -5.47
CA GLN A 114 8.88 23.55 -6.03
C GLN A 114 8.49 22.75 -7.28
N VAL A 115 9.46 22.48 -8.16
CA VAL A 115 9.26 21.66 -9.35
C VAL A 115 8.84 20.23 -8.99
N GLN A 116 9.41 19.64 -7.94
CA GLN A 116 9.06 18.29 -7.49
C GLN A 116 7.62 18.25 -6.97
N ILE A 117 7.21 19.22 -6.15
CA ILE A 117 5.81 19.32 -5.67
C ILE A 117 4.84 19.44 -6.84
N TYR A 118 5.10 20.32 -7.82
CA TYR A 118 4.23 20.43 -8.98
C TYR A 118 4.15 19.15 -9.81
N LYS A 119 5.29 18.45 -10.01
CA LYS A 119 5.31 17.15 -10.69
C LYS A 119 4.45 16.12 -9.97
N ILE A 120 4.57 16.03 -8.64
CA ILE A 120 3.75 15.13 -7.81
C ILE A 120 2.27 15.44 -7.99
N LEU A 121 1.87 16.70 -7.88
CA LEU A 121 0.48 17.12 -8.04
C LEU A 121 -0.06 16.81 -9.44
N ALA A 122 0.74 17.02 -10.49
CA ALA A 122 0.34 16.72 -11.86
C ALA A 122 0.15 15.21 -12.08
N GLN A 123 1.09 14.39 -11.60
CA GLN A 123 1.01 12.92 -11.68
C GLN A 123 -0.22 12.38 -10.94
N GLN A 124 -0.45 12.85 -9.71
CA GLN A 124 -1.60 12.40 -8.92
C GLN A 124 -2.93 12.82 -9.54
N ARG A 125 -3.04 14.03 -10.11
CA ARG A 125 -4.23 14.43 -10.89
C ARG A 125 -4.50 13.48 -12.04
N GLN A 126 -3.48 13.11 -12.83
CA GLN A 126 -3.66 12.19 -13.95
C GLN A 126 -4.14 10.80 -13.47
N LEU A 127 -3.59 10.28 -12.36
CA LEU A 127 -4.01 9.01 -11.79
C LEU A 127 -5.48 9.04 -11.33
N HIS A 128 -5.90 10.12 -10.66
CA HIS A 128 -7.28 10.29 -10.22
C HIS A 128 -8.24 10.50 -11.40
N THR A 129 -7.87 11.31 -12.40
CA THR A 129 -8.69 11.50 -13.61
C THR A 129 -8.90 10.18 -14.33
N ARG A 130 -7.83 9.38 -14.57
CA ARG A 130 -7.95 8.06 -15.23
C ARG A 130 -8.82 7.06 -14.46
N ARG A 131 -8.85 7.15 -13.12
CA ARG A 131 -9.70 6.30 -12.27
C ARG A 131 -11.19 6.68 -12.37
N HIS A 132 -11.50 7.97 -12.49
CA HIS A 132 -12.89 8.46 -12.53
C HIS A 132 -13.45 8.60 -13.95
N GLN A 133 -12.58 8.80 -14.95
CA GLN A 133 -12.93 8.96 -16.34
C GLN A 133 -11.93 8.16 -17.19
N PRO A 134 -12.30 6.97 -17.69
CA PRO A 134 -11.51 6.25 -18.67
C PRO A 134 -11.32 7.14 -19.90
N ASP A 135 -10.12 7.10 -20.49
CA ASP A 135 -9.77 7.96 -21.62
C ASP A 135 -10.74 7.72 -22.79
N LEU A 136 -11.46 8.77 -23.21
CA LEU A 136 -12.47 8.66 -24.28
C LEU A 136 -11.84 8.36 -25.65
N PHE A 137 -10.51 8.47 -25.75
CA PHE A 137 -9.74 8.31 -26.99
C PHE A 137 -8.50 7.43 -26.83
N ALA A 138 -8.47 6.48 -25.87
CA ALA A 138 -7.40 5.49 -25.84
C ALA A 138 -7.46 4.65 -27.12
N THR A 139 -6.59 4.98 -28.08
CA THR A 139 -6.47 4.30 -29.37
C THR A 139 -6.11 2.83 -29.16
N HIS A 140 -6.99 1.94 -29.61
CA HIS A 140 -6.71 0.52 -29.84
C HIS A 140 -5.92 0.32 -31.12
#